data_AF-A0A2Z5K1M9-F1
#
_entry.id   AF-A0A2Z5K1M9-F1
#
_cell.length_a   1.000
_cell.length_b   1.000
_cell.length_c   1.000
_cell.angle_alpha   90.00
_cell.angle_beta   90.00
_cell.angle_gamma   90.00
#
_symmetry.space_group_name_H-M   'P 1'
#
loop_
_entity.id
_entity.type
_entity.pdbx_description
1 polymer ?
#
loop_
_entity_poly.entity_id
_entity_poly.type
_entity_poly.pdbx_seq_one_letter_code
_entity_poly.pdbx_strand_id
1 'polypeptide(L)'
;MVFPRRGHASSLRAPTAGFPVSFPDWPTPHSVTVRLQYNPISLELLNRTPFGRRPSFRPDGMRMTHATGKYADFAGLRERAVELRRAGYSLRQIRDELKIYNNDILHRLVKGEPPPTWTKRPNAKDDLRQKARELRLQGWTYDQIEAELGCSRSSVSLWVRDLPKPEPRYTPEEQRALMQAGLARLRATQNEERKRAKESATQEVGDLTERELFLTGVALYWAEGAKSKPYDRRERAVFVNSDPGVIRVYLAWLDLLGVSRERLRFRVLIHESADVDAAHRYWADLADADASVFARPTLKKHNPKTVRKNTGDDYHGCLVVTVARSAELYNRIEGWWSGIVAHAQARLR
;
A
#
# COMPACT_ATOMS: atom_id res chain seq x y z
N MET A 1 -26.75 80.03 7.76
CA MET A 1 -28.07 79.46 7.40
C MET A 1 -27.87 78.18 6.60
N VAL A 2 -28.48 77.10 7.07
CA VAL A 2 -29.13 76.04 6.26
C VAL A 2 -28.24 75.17 5.34
N PHE A 3 -27.97 73.96 5.83
CA PHE A 3 -27.82 72.75 5.01
C PHE A 3 -29.02 72.57 4.07
N PRO A 4 -28.82 71.87 2.94
CA PRO A 4 -29.74 70.78 2.68
C PRO A 4 -29.05 69.43 2.45
N ARG A 5 -29.81 68.41 2.84
CA ARG A 5 -29.57 66.97 2.77
C ARG A 5 -30.19 66.39 1.48
N ARG A 6 -29.66 65.21 1.11
CA ARG A 6 -30.31 64.00 0.52
C ARG A 6 -30.43 63.84 -1.01
N GLY A 7 -30.08 62.62 -1.44
CA GLY A 7 -30.56 61.92 -2.65
C GLY A 7 -29.60 60.82 -3.12
N HIS A 8 -29.68 59.60 -2.56
CA HIS A 8 -30.00 58.32 -3.24
C HIS A 8 -29.06 57.91 -4.40
N ALA A 9 -28.18 56.92 -4.18
CA ALA A 9 -28.43 55.48 -4.37
C ALA A 9 -28.55 55.07 -5.84
N SER A 10 -27.44 54.58 -6.41
CA SER A 10 -27.47 53.66 -7.56
C SER A 10 -26.47 52.54 -7.33
N SER A 11 -27.05 51.35 -7.16
CA SER A 11 -26.39 50.06 -7.12
C SER A 11 -25.66 49.79 -8.43
N LEU A 12 -24.38 49.45 -8.36
CA LEU A 12 -23.73 48.66 -9.40
C LEU A 12 -23.36 47.32 -8.78
N ARG A 13 -24.28 46.36 -8.95
CA ARG A 13 -23.98 44.93 -8.84
C ARG A 13 -22.97 44.62 -9.95
N ALA A 14 -21.74 44.29 -9.58
CA ALA A 14 -20.85 43.55 -10.46
C ALA A 14 -21.42 42.12 -10.64
N PRO A 15 -21.42 41.56 -11.86
CA PRO A 15 -21.96 40.24 -12.08
C PRO A 15 -21.05 39.18 -11.44
N THR A 16 -21.67 38.20 -10.81
CA THR A 16 -21.05 36.96 -10.36
C THR A 16 -20.53 36.20 -11.58
N ALA A 17 -19.23 36.33 -11.86
CA ALA A 17 -18.53 35.40 -12.72
C ALA A 17 -18.48 34.05 -11.98
N GLY A 18 -19.41 33.16 -12.34
CA GLY A 18 -19.35 31.76 -11.94
C GLY A 18 -18.05 31.18 -12.46
N PHE A 19 -17.22 30.67 -11.56
CA PHE A 19 -16.11 29.78 -11.90
C PHE A 19 -16.71 28.54 -12.60
N PRO A 20 -16.37 28.24 -13.86
CA PRO A 20 -16.58 26.90 -14.39
C PRO A 20 -15.45 26.05 -13.83
N VAL A 21 -15.69 25.41 -12.69
CA VAL A 21 -14.79 24.35 -12.20
C VAL A 21 -15.15 23.07 -12.95
N SER A 22 -14.67 22.96 -14.19
CA SER A 22 -14.61 21.68 -14.87
C SER A 22 -13.31 21.01 -14.45
N PHE A 23 -13.36 20.20 -13.38
CA PHE A 23 -12.29 19.23 -13.13
C PHE A 23 -12.34 18.20 -14.25
N PRO A 24 -11.25 17.92 -14.98
CA PRO A 24 -11.16 16.73 -15.80
C PRO A 24 -11.40 15.52 -14.89
N ASP A 25 -12.22 14.56 -15.34
CA ASP A 25 -12.50 13.31 -14.62
C ASP A 25 -11.19 12.68 -14.14
N TRP A 26 -10.93 12.77 -12.84
CA TRP A 26 -9.79 12.14 -12.22
C TRP A 26 -9.99 10.63 -12.32
N PRO A 27 -9.11 9.85 -12.98
CA PRO A 27 -9.24 8.41 -12.99
C PRO A 27 -9.19 7.94 -11.53
N THR A 28 -10.23 7.22 -11.10
CA THR A 28 -10.29 6.60 -9.78
C THR A 28 -9.07 5.70 -9.62
N PRO A 29 -8.12 6.01 -8.71
CA PRO A 29 -6.99 5.13 -8.52
C PRO A 29 -7.50 3.83 -7.90
N HIS A 30 -7.34 2.72 -8.63
CA HIS A 30 -7.43 1.40 -8.05
C HIS A 30 -6.51 1.36 -6.82
N SER A 31 -7.08 0.94 -5.71
CA SER A 31 -6.51 0.93 -4.38
C SER A 31 -5.19 0.16 -4.30
N VAL A 32 -4.08 0.85 -4.57
CA VAL A 32 -2.76 0.40 -4.11
C VAL A 32 -2.51 1.07 -2.77
N THR A 33 -2.80 0.35 -1.70
CA THR A 33 -2.50 0.77 -0.34
C THR A 33 -0.98 0.75 -0.12
N VAL A 34 -0.29 1.82 -0.53
CA VAL A 34 1.08 2.09 -0.07
C VAL A 34 0.98 2.81 1.27
N ARG A 35 1.22 2.10 2.37
CA ARG A 35 1.43 2.72 3.68
C ARG A 35 2.73 3.53 3.63
N LEU A 36 2.61 4.83 3.35
CA LEU A 36 3.64 5.79 3.74
C LEU A 36 3.51 6.02 5.25
N GLN A 37 4.48 5.49 6.01
CA GLN A 37 4.63 5.81 7.43
C GLN A 37 5.11 7.26 7.55
N TYR A 38 4.17 8.19 7.57
CA TYR A 38 4.39 9.52 8.15
C TYR A 38 4.35 9.34 9.67
N ASN A 39 5.47 9.62 10.34
CA ASN A 39 5.58 9.59 11.80
C ASN A 39 5.63 11.04 12.32
N PRO A 40 4.49 11.69 12.60
CA PRO A 40 4.50 12.84 13.49
C PRO A 40 4.84 12.34 14.90
N ILE A 41 5.89 12.89 15.50
CA ILE A 41 6.19 12.63 16.92
C ILE A 41 5.09 13.31 17.74
N SER A 42 4.11 12.52 18.17
CA SER A 42 3.14 12.84 19.22
C SER A 42 3.38 11.93 20.42
N LEU A 43 3.36 12.52 21.61
CA LEU A 43 3.84 11.97 22.90
C LEU A 43 2.84 11.07 23.65
N GLU A 44 1.90 10.43 22.95
CA GLU A 44 0.88 9.58 23.57
C GLU A 44 0.89 8.22 22.88
N LEU A 45 1.21 7.15 23.63
CA LEU A 45 0.77 5.74 23.42
C LEU A 45 1.58 4.80 24.33
N LEU A 46 1.35 4.93 25.65
CA LEU A 46 1.57 3.87 26.63
C LEU A 46 0.20 3.27 26.97
N ASN A 47 0.14 1.94 27.03
CA ASN A 47 -0.99 1.09 27.43
C ASN A 47 -1.87 0.51 26.30
N ARG A 48 -1.46 -0.68 25.82
CA ARG A 48 -2.38 -1.72 25.34
C ARG A 48 -2.09 -3.01 26.12
N THR A 49 -3.15 -3.72 26.50
CA THR A 49 -3.13 -5.14 26.91
C THR A 49 -4.13 -5.95 26.06
N PRO A 50 -3.97 -7.29 25.94
CA PRO A 50 -4.40 -8.03 24.75
C PRO A 50 -5.53 -9.07 24.95
N PHE A 51 -6.20 -9.34 23.83
CA PHE A 51 -6.94 -10.55 23.38
C PHE A 51 -7.21 -11.72 24.34
N GLY A 52 -8.50 -12.10 24.44
CA GLY A 52 -8.97 -13.40 24.95
C GLY A 52 -9.54 -14.29 23.82
N ARG A 53 -9.18 -15.59 23.85
CA ARG A 53 -9.50 -16.65 22.87
C ARG A 53 -10.90 -17.27 23.11
N ARG A 54 -11.51 -17.78 22.03
CA ARG A 54 -12.69 -18.68 22.06
C ARG A 54 -12.29 -20.15 22.30
N PRO A 55 -13.08 -20.97 23.01
CA PRO A 55 -12.89 -22.41 23.07
C PRO A 55 -13.70 -23.19 22.03
N SER A 56 -13.13 -24.35 21.63
CA SER A 56 -13.62 -25.34 20.69
C SER A 56 -14.62 -26.32 21.30
N PHE A 57 -15.68 -26.65 20.57
CA PHE A 57 -16.72 -27.63 20.94
C PHE A 57 -16.37 -29.02 20.39
N ARG A 58 -16.48 -30.07 21.21
CA ARG A 58 -16.42 -31.50 20.82
C ARG A 58 -17.83 -32.09 20.95
N PRO A 59 -18.32 -32.94 20.03
CA PRO A 59 -19.49 -33.76 20.31
C PRO A 59 -19.08 -35.17 20.77
N ASP A 60 -19.71 -35.56 21.86
CA ASP A 60 -19.70 -36.88 22.50
C ASP A 60 -20.91 -37.69 22.03
N GLY A 61 -20.86 -39.02 22.18
CA GLY A 61 -22.08 -39.82 22.32
C GLY A 61 -22.57 -40.64 21.11
N MET A 62 -21.87 -41.75 20.82
CA MET A 62 -22.43 -42.89 20.09
C MET A 62 -23.32 -43.71 21.05
N ARG A 63 -24.65 -43.67 20.90
CA ARG A 63 -25.56 -44.65 21.55
C ARG A 63 -25.99 -45.71 20.54
N MET A 64 -25.68 -46.95 20.88
CA MET A 64 -26.13 -48.17 20.22
C MET A 64 -27.56 -48.48 20.67
N THR A 65 -28.48 -48.65 19.72
CA THR A 65 -29.74 -49.37 19.94
C THR A 65 -29.94 -50.36 18.80
N HIS A 66 -30.12 -51.62 19.18
CA HIS A 66 -30.20 -52.81 18.34
C HIS A 66 -31.40 -52.77 17.37
N ALA A 67 -31.16 -53.17 16.12
CA ALA A 67 -32.20 -53.46 15.13
C ALA A 67 -32.13 -54.95 14.71
N THR A 68 -33.01 -55.76 15.29
CA THR A 68 -33.20 -57.19 15.04
C THR A 68 -33.92 -57.51 13.72
N GLY A 69 -33.68 -56.72 12.66
CA GLY A 69 -34.30 -56.89 11.34
C GLY A 69 -33.40 -56.63 10.12
N LYS A 70 -32.15 -56.16 10.29
CA LYS A 70 -31.25 -55.81 9.17
C LYS A 70 -30.27 -56.91 8.76
N TYR A 71 -30.04 -57.91 9.61
CA TYR A 71 -29.01 -58.93 9.37
C TYR A 71 -29.45 -60.03 8.39
N ALA A 72 -30.74 -60.39 8.40
CA ALA A 72 -31.30 -61.35 7.43
C ALA A 72 -31.26 -60.78 6.00
N ASP A 73 -31.55 -59.47 5.85
CA ASP A 73 -31.47 -58.75 4.58
C ASP A 73 -30.02 -58.60 4.10
N PHE A 74 -29.07 -58.28 5.00
CA PHE A 74 -27.66 -58.15 4.62
C PHE A 74 -27.04 -59.48 4.16
N ALA A 75 -27.36 -60.60 4.81
CA ALA A 75 -26.83 -61.91 4.41
C ALA A 75 -27.33 -62.32 3.02
N GLY A 76 -28.63 -62.16 2.75
CA GLY A 76 -29.22 -62.43 1.43
C GLY A 76 -28.71 -61.49 0.34
N LEU A 77 -28.59 -60.19 0.65
CA LEU A 77 -28.00 -59.21 -0.27
C LEU A 77 -26.52 -59.51 -0.55
N ARG A 78 -25.78 -60.05 0.44
CA ARG A 78 -24.38 -60.43 0.28
C ARG A 78 -24.25 -61.61 -0.66
N GLU A 79 -25.06 -62.65 -0.47
CA GLU A 79 -25.09 -63.82 -1.34
C GLU A 79 -25.36 -63.41 -2.79
N ARG A 80 -26.38 -62.57 -3.00
CA ARG A 80 -26.71 -62.07 -4.34
C ARG A 80 -25.62 -61.18 -4.95
N ALA A 81 -25.00 -60.31 -4.15
CA ALA A 81 -23.90 -59.47 -4.61
C ALA A 81 -22.65 -60.29 -4.99
N VAL A 82 -22.35 -61.35 -4.24
CA VAL A 82 -21.25 -62.28 -4.52
C VAL A 82 -21.54 -63.09 -5.78
N GLU A 83 -22.77 -63.59 -5.98
CA GLU A 83 -23.19 -64.26 -7.21
C GLU A 83 -23.00 -63.36 -8.44
N LEU A 84 -23.52 -62.14 -8.40
CA LEU A 84 -23.36 -61.16 -9.48
C LEU A 84 -21.88 -60.84 -9.73
N ARG A 85 -21.08 -60.74 -8.66
CA ARG A 85 -19.65 -60.48 -8.76
C ARG A 85 -18.90 -61.63 -9.44
N ARG A 86 -19.23 -62.88 -9.09
CA ARG A 86 -18.69 -64.10 -9.73
C ARG A 86 -19.18 -64.27 -11.16
N ALA A 87 -20.39 -63.80 -11.47
CA ALA A 87 -20.94 -63.70 -12.82
C ALA A 87 -20.28 -62.60 -13.68
N GLY A 88 -19.30 -61.85 -13.13
CA GLY A 88 -18.50 -60.89 -13.88
C GLY A 88 -19.02 -59.44 -13.85
N TYR A 89 -19.99 -59.12 -13.00
CA TYR A 89 -20.54 -57.76 -12.90
C TYR A 89 -19.58 -56.80 -12.19
N SER A 90 -19.43 -55.60 -12.74
CA SER A 90 -18.71 -54.49 -12.11
C SER A 90 -19.46 -53.98 -10.87
N LEU A 91 -18.76 -53.25 -9.97
CA LEU A 91 -19.42 -52.66 -8.79
C LEU A 91 -20.59 -51.75 -9.19
N ARG A 92 -20.44 -51.01 -10.30
CA ARG A 92 -21.49 -50.16 -10.85
C ARG A 92 -22.71 -50.97 -11.30
N GLN A 93 -22.51 -52.10 -11.97
CA GLN A 93 -23.62 -52.95 -12.40
C GLN A 93 -24.31 -53.64 -11.21
N ILE A 94 -23.55 -54.09 -10.19
CA ILE A 94 -24.13 -54.67 -8.97
C ILE A 94 -24.91 -53.61 -8.18
N ARG A 95 -24.41 -52.37 -8.12
CA ARG A 95 -25.11 -51.22 -7.54
C ARG A 95 -26.47 -51.00 -8.22
N ASP A 96 -26.48 -51.02 -9.55
CA ASP A 96 -27.66 -50.73 -10.37
C ASP A 96 -28.67 -51.90 -10.30
N GLU A 97 -28.19 -53.16 -10.28
CA GLU A 97 -28.99 -54.39 -10.18
C GLU A 97 -29.65 -54.55 -8.80
N LEU A 98 -28.88 -54.37 -7.72
CA LEU A 98 -29.38 -54.50 -6.34
C LEU A 98 -30.03 -53.22 -5.82
N LYS A 99 -29.96 -52.12 -6.59
CA LYS A 99 -30.43 -50.77 -6.22
C LYS A 99 -29.85 -50.26 -4.89
N ILE A 100 -28.60 -50.64 -4.58
CA ILE A 100 -27.87 -50.23 -3.37
C ILE A 100 -26.89 -49.12 -3.74
N TYR A 101 -27.30 -47.86 -3.58
CA TYR A 101 -26.49 -46.69 -3.95
C TYR A 101 -25.48 -46.23 -2.89
N ASN A 102 -25.41 -46.93 -1.75
CA ASN A 102 -24.42 -46.67 -0.72
C ASN A 102 -23.13 -47.48 -1.00
N ASN A 103 -22.06 -46.76 -1.38
CA ASN A 103 -20.78 -47.37 -1.74
C ASN A 103 -20.15 -48.19 -0.61
N ASP A 104 -20.29 -47.78 0.65
CA ASP A 104 -19.70 -48.50 1.80
C ASP A 104 -20.41 -49.83 2.10
N ILE A 105 -21.72 -49.88 1.89
CA ILE A 105 -22.50 -51.13 1.99
C ILE A 105 -22.12 -52.04 0.82
N LEU A 106 -22.09 -51.52 -0.39
CA LEU A 106 -21.73 -52.27 -1.60
C LEU A 106 -20.33 -52.89 -1.52
N HIS A 107 -19.33 -52.13 -1.04
CA HIS A 107 -17.98 -52.63 -0.82
C HIS A 107 -17.92 -53.73 0.26
N ARG A 108 -18.77 -53.67 1.29
CA ARG A 108 -18.87 -54.73 2.31
C ARG A 108 -19.53 -56.00 1.77
N LEU A 109 -20.54 -55.86 0.92
CA LEU A 109 -21.26 -57.02 0.33
C LEU A 109 -20.33 -57.84 -0.58
N VAL A 110 -19.52 -57.19 -1.42
CA VAL A 110 -18.59 -57.90 -2.33
C VAL A 110 -17.21 -58.17 -1.72
N LYS A 111 -17.02 -57.88 -0.42
CA LYS A 111 -15.72 -58.02 0.25
C LYS A 111 -15.25 -59.48 0.20
N GLY A 112 -14.04 -59.69 -0.33
CA GLY A 112 -13.42 -61.00 -0.52
C GLY A 112 -13.48 -61.54 -1.94
N GLU A 113 -14.34 -60.99 -2.80
CA GLU A 113 -14.44 -61.42 -4.20
C GLU A 113 -13.59 -60.52 -5.12
N PRO A 114 -12.71 -61.08 -5.96
CA PRO A 114 -11.88 -60.29 -6.84
C PRO A 114 -12.72 -59.50 -7.85
N PRO A 115 -12.28 -58.32 -8.30
CA PRO A 115 -12.92 -57.64 -9.41
C PRO A 115 -12.83 -58.49 -10.69
N PRO A 116 -13.89 -58.48 -11.54
CA PRO A 116 -13.88 -59.13 -12.83
C PRO A 116 -12.63 -58.76 -13.62
N THR A 117 -12.01 -59.74 -14.27
CA THR A 117 -10.74 -59.58 -14.99
C THR A 117 -10.78 -58.44 -16.01
N TRP A 118 -11.90 -58.26 -16.73
CA TRP A 118 -12.10 -57.18 -17.69
C TRP A 118 -12.16 -55.76 -17.07
N THR A 119 -12.51 -55.64 -15.78
CA THR A 119 -12.51 -54.35 -15.06
C THR A 119 -11.14 -53.98 -14.53
N LYS A 120 -10.21 -54.94 -14.43
CA LYS A 120 -8.82 -54.63 -14.12
C LYS A 120 -8.22 -53.94 -15.34
N ARG A 121 -7.79 -52.69 -15.17
CA ARG A 121 -6.98 -51.97 -16.17
C ARG A 121 -5.54 -51.88 -15.65
N PRO A 122 -4.80 -53.00 -15.60
CA PRO A 122 -3.46 -53.00 -15.01
C PRO A 122 -2.51 -52.07 -15.75
N ASN A 123 -2.71 -51.88 -17.07
CA ASN A 123 -1.76 -51.19 -17.94
C ASN A 123 -2.29 -49.88 -18.54
N ALA A 124 -3.29 -49.24 -17.90
CA ALA A 124 -3.83 -48.00 -18.45
C ALA A 124 -2.74 -46.91 -18.46
N LYS A 125 -2.27 -46.56 -19.67
CA LYS A 125 -1.22 -45.56 -19.95
C LYS A 125 0.21 -45.99 -19.60
N ASP A 126 0.49 -47.29 -19.51
CA ASP A 126 1.85 -47.77 -19.25
C ASP A 126 2.85 -47.35 -20.33
N ASP A 127 2.43 -47.37 -21.60
CA ASP A 127 3.28 -46.94 -22.72
C ASP A 127 3.64 -45.44 -22.61
N LEU A 128 2.66 -44.60 -22.24
CA LEU A 128 2.87 -43.16 -22.02
C LEU A 128 3.74 -42.92 -20.78
N ARG A 129 3.57 -43.72 -19.73
CA ARG A 129 4.42 -43.67 -18.54
C ARG A 129 5.85 -44.03 -18.89
N GLN A 130 6.05 -45.10 -19.65
CA GLN A 130 7.38 -45.55 -20.06
C GLN A 130 8.07 -44.49 -20.92
N LYS A 131 7.38 -43.96 -21.93
CA LYS A 131 7.90 -42.87 -22.77
C LYS A 131 8.19 -41.59 -21.97
N ALA A 132 7.35 -41.24 -20.99
CA ALA A 132 7.60 -40.09 -20.11
C ALA A 132 8.89 -40.26 -19.29
N ARG A 133 9.17 -41.48 -18.82
CA ARG A 133 10.39 -41.79 -18.07
C ARG A 133 11.64 -41.72 -18.95
N GLU A 134 11.56 -42.21 -20.19
CA GLU A 134 12.65 -42.11 -21.17
C GLU A 134 12.99 -40.66 -21.49
N LEU A 135 11.99 -39.84 -21.81
CA LEU A 135 12.18 -38.41 -22.05
C LEU A 135 12.79 -37.70 -20.83
N ARG A 136 12.35 -38.07 -19.63
CA ARG A 136 12.92 -37.49 -18.40
C ARG A 136 14.40 -37.81 -18.23
N LEU A 137 14.81 -39.05 -18.49
CA LEU A 137 16.22 -39.45 -18.45
C LEU A 137 17.07 -38.76 -19.52
N GLN A 138 16.46 -38.36 -20.64
CA GLN A 138 17.09 -37.52 -21.68
C GLN A 138 17.20 -36.03 -21.28
N GLY A 139 16.75 -35.64 -20.09
CA GLY A 139 16.83 -34.27 -19.61
C GLY A 139 15.60 -33.39 -19.90
N TRP A 140 14.46 -33.98 -20.24
CA TRP A 140 13.25 -33.19 -20.52
C TRP A 140 12.56 -32.71 -19.23
N THR A 141 12.02 -31.49 -19.27
CA THR A 141 11.21 -30.92 -18.19
C THR A 141 9.78 -31.48 -18.21
N TYR A 142 9.03 -31.26 -17.12
CA TYR A 142 7.65 -31.73 -17.04
C TYR A 142 6.78 -31.10 -18.12
N ASP A 143 6.97 -29.82 -18.41
CA ASP A 143 6.19 -29.08 -19.39
C ASP A 143 6.47 -29.60 -20.82
N GLN A 144 7.72 -29.98 -21.11
CA GLN A 144 8.08 -30.57 -22.40
C GLN A 144 7.47 -31.97 -22.57
N ILE A 145 7.49 -32.81 -21.52
CA ILE A 145 6.88 -34.14 -21.55
C ILE A 145 5.35 -34.06 -21.65
N GLU A 146 4.73 -33.10 -20.95
CA GLU A 146 3.30 -32.80 -21.04
C GLU A 146 2.91 -32.40 -22.47
N ALA A 147 3.65 -31.46 -23.08
CA ALA A 147 3.41 -31.01 -24.44
C ALA A 147 3.61 -32.14 -25.48
N GLU A 148 4.64 -32.96 -25.30
CA GLU A 148 4.99 -34.06 -26.22
C GLU A 148 4.01 -35.24 -26.15
N LEU A 149 3.56 -35.62 -24.94
CA LEU A 149 2.73 -36.81 -24.74
C LEU A 149 1.23 -36.51 -24.63
N GLY A 150 0.85 -35.23 -24.61
CA GLY A 150 -0.55 -34.80 -24.49
C GLY A 150 -1.23 -35.29 -23.20
N CYS A 151 -0.45 -35.52 -22.13
CA CYS A 151 -0.93 -36.03 -20.86
C CYS A 151 -0.88 -34.95 -19.78
N SER A 152 -1.75 -35.05 -18.77
CA SER A 152 -1.81 -34.02 -17.74
C SER A 152 -0.50 -33.91 -16.94
N ARG A 153 -0.12 -32.68 -16.57
CA ARG A 153 0.98 -32.41 -15.62
C ARG A 153 0.98 -33.32 -14.39
N SER A 154 -0.19 -33.59 -13.83
CA SER A 154 -0.36 -34.48 -12.67
C SER A 154 0.06 -35.93 -12.95
N SER A 155 -0.21 -36.43 -14.16
CA SER A 155 0.19 -37.78 -14.60
C SER A 155 1.71 -37.85 -14.81
N VAL A 156 2.28 -36.87 -15.54
CA VAL A 156 3.73 -36.77 -15.75
C VAL A 156 4.47 -36.72 -14.43
N SER A 157 4.07 -35.82 -13.52
CA SER A 157 4.68 -35.67 -12.20
C SER A 157 4.66 -36.98 -11.40
N LEU A 158 3.54 -37.70 -11.41
CA LEU A 158 3.44 -38.99 -10.71
C LEU A 158 4.42 -40.02 -11.28
N TRP A 159 4.60 -40.04 -12.60
CA TRP A 159 5.40 -41.04 -13.31
C TRP A 159 6.91 -40.83 -13.22
N VAL A 160 7.36 -39.58 -13.10
CA VAL A 160 8.78 -39.24 -13.27
C VAL A 160 9.41 -38.51 -12.07
N ARG A 161 8.66 -38.24 -11.00
CA ARG A 161 9.17 -37.53 -9.80
C ARG A 161 10.33 -38.21 -9.08
N ASP A 162 10.49 -39.51 -9.25
CA ASP A 162 11.58 -40.32 -8.70
C ASP A 162 12.86 -40.27 -9.56
N LEU A 163 12.78 -39.73 -10.77
CA LEU A 163 13.90 -39.59 -11.69
C LEU A 163 14.66 -38.27 -11.47
N PRO A 164 15.95 -38.20 -11.86
CA PRO A 164 16.76 -37.00 -11.70
C PRO A 164 16.11 -35.79 -12.36
N LYS A 165 16.37 -34.62 -11.78
CA LYS A 165 16.02 -33.35 -12.42
C LYS A 165 17.01 -33.09 -13.56
N PRO A 166 16.53 -32.56 -14.70
CA PRO A 166 17.42 -32.13 -15.75
C PRO A 166 18.29 -30.99 -15.26
N GLU A 167 19.48 -30.89 -15.84
CA GLU A 167 20.39 -29.79 -15.55
C GLU A 167 19.68 -28.45 -15.76
N PRO A 168 19.79 -27.50 -14.80
CA PRO A 168 19.18 -26.19 -14.94
C PRO A 168 19.68 -25.48 -16.20
N ARG A 169 18.76 -24.86 -16.94
CA ARG A 169 19.10 -24.07 -18.15
C ARG A 169 20.08 -22.92 -17.88
N TYR A 170 20.10 -22.41 -16.65
CA TYR A 170 20.94 -21.29 -16.23
C TYR A 170 21.60 -21.62 -14.88
N THR A 171 22.85 -21.21 -14.73
CA THR A 171 23.56 -21.23 -13.45
C THR A 171 22.88 -20.28 -12.44
N PRO A 172 23.07 -20.47 -11.12
CA PRO A 172 22.53 -19.56 -10.12
C PRO A 172 22.96 -18.09 -10.32
N GLU A 173 24.17 -17.86 -10.85
CA GLU A 173 24.69 -16.52 -11.14
C GLU A 173 23.96 -15.88 -12.32
N GLU A 174 23.77 -16.62 -13.42
CA GLU A 174 23.00 -16.16 -14.58
C GLU A 174 21.53 -15.88 -14.21
N GLN A 175 20.92 -16.73 -13.39
CA GLN A 175 19.55 -16.49 -12.90
C GLN A 175 19.45 -15.18 -12.11
N ARG A 176 20.42 -14.91 -11.23
CA ARG A 176 20.49 -13.64 -10.49
C ARG A 176 20.72 -12.46 -11.41
N ALA A 177 21.60 -12.58 -12.39
CA ALA A 177 21.87 -11.52 -13.37
C ALA A 177 20.62 -11.19 -14.19
N LEU A 178 19.90 -12.20 -14.69
CA LEU A 178 18.64 -12.04 -15.41
C LEU A 178 17.56 -11.39 -14.54
N MET A 179 17.45 -11.82 -13.27
CA MET A 179 16.52 -11.22 -12.31
C MET A 179 16.83 -9.75 -12.07
N GLN A 180 18.10 -9.41 -11.82
CA GLN A 180 18.50 -8.02 -11.58
C GLN A 180 18.30 -7.15 -12.83
N ALA A 181 18.60 -7.67 -14.02
CA ALA A 181 18.35 -6.98 -15.28
C ALA A 181 16.84 -6.72 -15.49
N GLY A 182 15.99 -7.69 -15.19
CA GLY A 182 14.54 -7.54 -15.23
C GLY A 182 14.04 -6.48 -14.23
N LEU A 183 14.53 -6.52 -12.99
CA LEU A 183 14.20 -5.53 -11.97
C LEU A 183 14.69 -4.13 -12.33
N ALA A 184 15.88 -4.02 -12.93
CA ALA A 184 16.43 -2.75 -13.38
C ALA A 184 15.56 -2.14 -14.49
N ARG A 185 15.12 -2.94 -15.47
CA ARG A 185 14.16 -2.51 -16.50
C ARG A 185 12.85 -2.04 -15.88
N LEU A 186 12.26 -2.83 -14.99
CA LEU A 186 11.01 -2.46 -14.32
C LEU A 186 11.15 -1.15 -13.54
N ARG A 187 12.25 -0.98 -12.79
CA ARG A 187 12.53 0.25 -12.04
C ARG A 187 12.74 1.45 -12.98
N ALA A 188 13.42 1.26 -14.11
CA ALA A 188 13.61 2.31 -15.10
C ALA A 188 12.26 2.79 -15.67
N THR A 189 11.40 1.86 -16.12
CA THR A 189 10.06 2.18 -16.60
C THR A 189 9.23 2.90 -15.53
N GLN A 190 9.20 2.38 -14.30
CA GLN A 190 8.47 3.04 -13.20
C GLN A 190 9.03 4.42 -12.85
N ASN A 191 10.35 4.61 -12.94
CA ASN A 191 10.96 5.91 -12.69
C ASN A 191 10.62 6.92 -13.79
N GLU A 192 10.56 6.48 -15.06
CA GLU A 192 10.08 7.30 -16.17
C GLU A 192 8.61 7.68 -16.00
N GLU A 193 7.74 6.73 -15.63
CA GLU A 193 6.33 7.01 -15.35
C GLU A 193 6.18 8.03 -14.20
N ARG A 194 6.91 7.85 -13.11
CA ARG A 194 6.93 8.80 -11.99
C ARG A 194 7.44 10.17 -12.42
N LYS A 195 8.46 10.23 -13.27
CA LYS A 195 9.01 11.48 -13.79
C LYS A 195 7.97 12.21 -14.63
N ARG A 196 7.34 11.52 -15.59
CA ARG A 196 6.26 12.09 -16.42
C ARG A 196 5.08 12.57 -15.59
N ALA A 197 4.65 11.80 -14.59
CA ALA A 197 3.55 12.21 -13.71
C ALA A 197 3.91 13.48 -12.92
N LYS A 198 5.13 13.60 -12.42
CA LYS A 198 5.61 14.81 -11.73
C LYS A 198 5.69 16.01 -12.68
N GLU A 199 6.21 15.81 -13.89
CA GLU A 199 6.31 16.86 -14.91
C GLU A 199 4.93 17.37 -15.34
N SER A 200 3.98 16.47 -15.60
CA SER A 200 2.58 16.83 -15.89
C SER A 200 1.96 17.63 -14.75
N ALA A 201 2.03 17.11 -13.53
CA ALA A 201 1.46 17.77 -12.36
C ALA A 201 2.12 19.14 -12.09
N THR A 202 3.40 19.32 -12.41
CA THR A 202 4.08 20.62 -12.31
C THR A 202 3.51 21.62 -13.31
N GLN A 203 3.20 21.17 -14.54
CA GLN A 203 2.62 22.02 -15.59
C GLN A 203 1.15 22.36 -15.31
N GLU A 204 0.40 21.45 -14.67
CA GLU A 204 -1.01 21.64 -14.32
C GLU A 204 -1.25 22.80 -13.33
N VAL A 205 -0.25 23.12 -12.48
CA VAL A 205 -0.36 24.25 -11.54
C VAL A 205 -0.41 25.60 -12.27
N GLY A 206 0.29 25.72 -13.40
CA GLY A 206 0.40 26.99 -14.14
C GLY A 206 1.07 28.11 -13.34
N ASP A 207 0.79 29.35 -13.76
CA ASP A 207 1.27 30.55 -13.06
C ASP A 207 0.38 30.85 -11.84
N LEU A 208 1.00 31.03 -10.67
CA LEU A 208 0.27 31.38 -9.45
C LEU A 208 -0.09 32.87 -9.44
N THR A 209 -1.36 33.16 -9.25
CA THR A 209 -1.83 34.52 -8.92
C THR A 209 -1.41 34.91 -7.50
N GLU A 210 -1.36 36.22 -7.23
CA GLU A 210 -1.11 36.74 -5.87
C GLU A 210 -2.10 36.17 -4.85
N ARG A 211 -3.37 35.98 -5.23
CA ARG A 211 -4.38 35.42 -4.34
C ARG A 211 -4.13 33.95 -4.01
N GLU A 212 -3.67 33.16 -4.98
CA GLU A 212 -3.33 31.74 -4.77
C GLU A 212 -2.09 31.61 -3.89
N LEU A 213 -1.06 32.42 -4.14
CA LEU A 213 0.12 32.47 -3.28
C LEU A 213 -0.25 32.92 -1.86
N PHE A 214 -1.12 33.92 -1.73
CA PHE A 214 -1.63 34.39 -0.43
C PHE A 214 -2.31 33.26 0.35
N LEU A 215 -3.29 32.57 -0.25
CA LEU A 215 -4.03 31.49 0.41
C LEU A 215 -3.13 30.28 0.73
N THR A 216 -2.21 29.95 -0.19
CA THR A 216 -1.23 28.87 0.01
C THR A 216 -0.33 29.18 1.20
N GLY A 217 0.20 30.40 1.30
CA GLY A 217 1.04 30.81 2.42
C GLY A 217 0.30 30.84 3.75
N VAL A 218 -0.99 31.25 3.78
CA VAL A 218 -1.82 31.16 4.99
C VAL A 218 -1.97 29.71 5.44
N ALA A 219 -2.36 28.81 4.53
CA ALA A 219 -2.54 27.40 4.84
C ALA A 219 -1.22 26.73 5.27
N LEU A 220 -0.12 27.04 4.58
CA LEU A 220 1.21 26.53 4.87
C LEU A 220 1.71 27.00 6.24
N TYR A 221 1.58 28.28 6.55
CA TYR A 221 1.91 28.78 7.89
C TYR A 221 1.01 28.14 8.96
N TRP A 222 -0.28 27.96 8.68
CA TRP A 222 -1.15 27.32 9.66
C TRP A 222 -0.81 25.84 9.89
N ALA A 223 -0.27 25.15 8.89
CA ALA A 223 0.18 23.77 9.02
C ALA A 223 1.51 23.67 9.80
N GLU A 224 2.54 24.40 9.36
CA GLU A 224 3.94 24.22 9.79
C GLU A 224 4.45 25.33 10.74
N GLY A 225 3.76 26.46 10.80
CA GLY A 225 4.13 27.62 11.62
C GLY A 225 3.79 27.47 13.10
N ALA A 226 4.53 28.21 13.92
CA ALA A 226 4.28 28.32 15.35
C ALA A 226 2.91 28.96 15.62
N LYS A 227 2.20 28.41 16.61
CA LYS A 227 0.89 28.90 17.04
C LYS A 227 1.00 29.46 18.45
N SER A 228 0.52 30.68 18.63
CA SER A 228 0.32 31.29 19.94
C SER A 228 -0.72 30.49 20.72
N LYS A 229 -0.50 30.29 22.02
CA LYS A 229 -1.42 29.55 22.90
C LYS A 229 -2.04 30.50 23.90
N PRO A 230 -3.31 30.33 24.31
CA PRO A 230 -3.93 31.21 25.30
C PRO A 230 -3.13 31.32 26.62
N TYR A 231 -2.47 30.24 27.02
CA TYR A 231 -1.64 30.15 28.23
C TYR A 231 -0.17 30.57 28.02
N ASP A 232 0.27 30.83 26.78
CA ASP A 232 1.62 31.30 26.44
C ASP A 232 1.53 32.19 25.20
N ARG A 233 0.89 33.36 25.38
CA ARG A 233 0.58 34.27 24.29
C ARG A 233 1.84 35.03 23.87
N ARG A 234 2.45 34.58 22.77
CA ARG A 234 3.67 35.19 22.23
C ARG A 234 3.45 35.93 20.92
N GLU A 235 2.46 35.52 20.12
CA GLU A 235 2.11 36.15 18.84
C GLU A 235 3.33 36.33 17.91
N ARG A 236 4.15 35.27 17.84
CA ARG A 236 5.39 35.27 17.04
C ARG A 236 5.21 34.50 15.75
N ALA A 237 5.51 35.13 14.62
CA ALA A 237 5.60 34.48 13.33
C ALA A 237 6.94 33.75 13.23
N VAL A 238 6.90 32.45 13.52
CA VAL A 238 8.05 31.54 13.42
C VAL A 238 7.65 30.37 12.54
N PHE A 239 8.45 30.10 11.52
CA PHE A 239 8.22 29.02 10.57
C PHE A 239 9.45 28.12 10.50
N VAL A 240 9.26 26.81 10.49
CA VAL A 240 10.37 25.85 10.51
C VAL A 240 10.12 24.76 9.49
N ASN A 241 11.05 24.55 8.57
CA ASN A 241 10.97 23.43 7.63
C ASN A 241 12.36 23.00 7.14
N SER A 242 12.51 21.76 6.70
CA SER A 242 13.74 21.25 6.06
C SER A 242 13.68 21.22 4.54
N ASP A 243 12.49 21.37 3.96
CA ASP A 243 12.31 21.36 2.52
C ASP A 243 12.64 22.75 1.93
N PRO A 244 13.59 22.84 0.98
CA PRO A 244 13.99 24.11 0.38
C PRO A 244 12.88 24.77 -0.45
N GLY A 245 12.01 23.99 -1.10
CA GLY A 245 10.87 24.51 -1.86
C GLY A 245 9.84 25.17 -0.95
N VAL A 246 9.53 24.53 0.18
CA VAL A 246 8.63 25.08 1.22
C VAL A 246 9.16 26.40 1.76
N ILE A 247 10.47 26.50 2.05
CA ILE A 247 11.08 27.75 2.50
C ILE A 247 10.98 28.84 1.43
N ARG A 248 11.24 28.53 0.15
CA ARG A 248 11.11 29.50 -0.95
C ARG A 248 9.68 30.05 -1.07
N VAL A 249 8.66 29.17 -1.01
CA VAL A 249 7.25 29.60 -1.03
C VAL A 249 6.93 30.50 0.17
N TYR A 250 7.43 30.15 1.36
CA TYR A 250 7.22 30.95 2.55
C TYR A 250 7.86 32.34 2.45
N LEU A 251 9.09 32.45 1.92
CA LEU A 251 9.76 33.74 1.71
C LEU A 251 9.04 34.58 0.65
N ALA A 252 8.65 33.99 -0.48
CA ALA A 252 7.87 34.69 -1.50
C ALA A 252 6.51 35.19 -0.97
N TRP A 253 5.88 34.43 -0.08
CA TRP A 253 4.65 34.87 0.59
C TRP A 253 4.90 36.03 1.56
N LEU A 254 6.00 36.02 2.31
CA LEU A 254 6.37 37.16 3.15
C LEU A 254 6.64 38.43 2.33
N ASP A 255 7.28 38.30 1.17
CA ASP A 255 7.49 39.40 0.22
C ASP A 255 6.14 39.94 -0.30
N LEU A 256 5.20 39.05 -0.67
CA LEU A 256 3.82 39.42 -1.06
C LEU A 256 3.09 40.20 0.05
N LEU A 257 3.34 39.86 1.32
CA LEU A 257 2.77 40.56 2.47
C LEU A 257 3.49 41.88 2.81
N GLY A 258 4.54 42.24 2.08
CA GLY A 258 5.34 43.45 2.31
C GLY A 258 6.25 43.37 3.53
N VAL A 259 6.66 42.17 3.95
CA VAL A 259 7.57 42.01 5.09
C VAL A 259 9.00 42.27 4.63
N SER A 260 9.59 43.39 5.09
CA SER A 260 11.00 43.71 4.80
C SER A 260 11.97 42.61 5.24
N ARG A 261 12.96 42.32 4.39
CA ARG A 261 14.04 41.34 4.65
C ARG A 261 14.83 41.64 5.92
N GLU A 262 14.94 42.91 6.32
CA GLU A 262 15.60 43.32 7.57
C GLU A 262 14.90 42.80 8.83
N ARG A 263 13.60 42.47 8.74
CA ARG A 263 12.84 41.88 9.84
C ARG A 263 13.05 40.38 9.95
N LEU A 264 13.66 39.73 8.95
CA LEU A 264 13.86 38.30 8.93
C LEU A 264 15.10 37.94 9.75
N ARG A 265 14.96 36.90 10.57
CA ARG A 265 16.06 36.29 11.32
C ARG A 265 16.02 34.79 11.07
N PHE A 266 17.20 34.24 10.82
CA PHE A 266 17.35 32.83 10.47
C PHE A 266 18.05 32.08 11.59
N ARG A 267 17.74 30.80 11.74
CA ARG A 267 18.49 29.89 12.61
C ARG A 267 18.42 28.49 12.03
N VAL A 268 19.54 27.77 12.02
CA VAL A 268 19.55 26.37 11.62
C VAL A 268 19.32 25.48 12.84
N LEU A 269 18.37 24.54 12.75
CA LEU A 269 18.24 23.41 13.66
C LEU A 269 18.91 22.20 13.01
N ILE A 270 20.05 21.78 13.54
CA ILE A 270 20.88 20.75 12.92
C ILE A 270 21.42 19.78 13.97
N HIS A 271 21.69 18.55 13.55
CA HIS A 271 22.33 17.56 14.40
C HIS A 271 23.80 17.95 14.66
N GLU A 272 24.30 17.67 15.87
CA GLU A 272 25.68 18.03 16.26
C GLU A 272 26.77 17.35 15.41
N SER A 273 26.45 16.22 14.78
CA SER A 273 27.36 15.45 13.92
C SER A 273 27.41 15.94 12.47
N ALA A 274 26.64 16.96 12.09
CA ALA A 274 26.55 17.44 10.72
C ALA A 274 27.35 18.74 10.53
N ASP A 275 27.69 19.05 9.28
CA ASP A 275 28.42 20.26 8.93
C ASP A 275 27.51 21.50 9.04
N VAL A 276 27.73 22.25 10.12
CA VAL A 276 26.99 23.46 10.46
C VAL A 276 27.29 24.59 9.48
N ASP A 277 28.54 24.71 9.02
CA ASP A 277 28.97 25.81 8.16
C ASP A 277 28.51 25.59 6.71
N ALA A 278 28.52 24.35 6.24
CA ALA A 278 27.88 23.97 4.98
C ALA A 278 26.37 24.25 5.02
N ALA A 279 25.69 23.89 6.10
CA ALA A 279 24.26 24.16 6.26
C ALA A 279 23.94 25.67 6.29
N HIS A 280 24.75 26.48 6.98
CA HIS A 280 24.57 27.93 6.97
C HIS A 280 24.70 28.52 5.57
N ARG A 281 25.77 28.17 4.83
CA ARG A 281 25.96 28.64 3.45
C ARG A 281 24.80 28.23 2.55
N TYR A 282 24.41 26.96 2.61
CA TYR A 282 23.26 26.45 1.85
C TYR A 282 21.98 27.26 2.09
N TRP A 283 21.63 27.52 3.36
CA TRP A 283 20.42 28.26 3.69
C TRP A 283 20.54 29.76 3.42
N ALA A 284 21.72 30.35 3.57
CA ALA A 284 22.00 31.74 3.24
C ALA A 284 21.82 31.98 1.73
N ASP A 285 22.40 31.12 0.90
CA ASP A 285 22.27 31.15 -0.55
C ASP A 285 20.82 30.95 -0.99
N LEU A 286 20.09 30.03 -0.35
CA LEU A 286 18.67 29.78 -0.67
C LEU A 286 17.77 30.97 -0.31
N ALA A 287 18.01 31.58 0.85
CA ALA A 287 17.21 32.69 1.36
C ALA A 287 17.59 34.04 0.74
N ASP A 288 18.70 34.10 -0.01
CA ASP A 288 19.34 35.33 -0.47
C ASP A 288 19.57 36.29 0.70
N ALA A 289 20.27 35.79 1.72
CA ALA A 289 20.49 36.48 2.99
C ALA A 289 21.96 36.42 3.42
N ASP A 290 22.45 37.52 3.97
CA ASP A 290 23.81 37.57 4.51
C ASP A 290 23.97 36.61 5.71
N ALA A 291 25.07 35.90 5.80
CA ALA A 291 25.32 34.95 6.89
C ALA A 291 25.28 35.61 8.28
N SER A 292 25.53 36.92 8.39
CA SER A 292 25.44 37.69 9.64
C SER A 292 24.03 37.77 10.23
N VAL A 293 22.97 37.58 9.43
CA VAL A 293 21.58 37.57 9.95
C VAL A 293 21.16 36.21 10.54
N PHE A 294 22.02 35.20 10.44
CA PHE A 294 21.82 33.90 11.07
C PHE A 294 22.20 33.95 12.55
N ALA A 295 21.26 33.59 13.40
CA ALA A 295 21.52 33.35 14.81
C ALA A 295 22.29 32.04 15.00
N ARG A 296 22.97 31.93 16.15
CA ARG A 296 23.66 30.70 16.57
C ARG A 296 22.76 29.47 16.37
N PRO A 297 23.24 28.41 15.69
CA PRO A 297 22.44 27.23 15.37
C PRO A 297 22.06 26.50 16.65
N THR A 298 20.90 25.84 16.61
CA THR A 298 20.49 24.93 17.68
C THR A 298 20.99 23.53 17.34
N LEU A 299 21.96 23.04 18.11
CA LEU A 299 22.48 21.69 17.96
C LEU A 299 21.58 20.69 18.69
N LYS A 300 20.99 19.77 17.93
CA LYS A 300 20.25 18.63 18.49
C LYS A 300 21.25 17.53 18.84
N LYS A 301 21.36 17.24 20.13
CA LYS A 301 22.19 16.16 20.67
C LYS A 301 21.53 14.80 20.50
N HIS A 302 22.34 13.78 20.33
CA HIS A 302 21.91 12.42 20.04
C HIS A 302 21.34 11.68 21.27
N ASN A 303 20.18 11.00 21.13
CA ASN A 303 19.83 9.76 21.87
C ASN A 303 18.86 8.84 21.06
N PRO A 304 19.28 8.20 19.96
CA PRO A 304 18.46 7.31 19.17
C PRO A 304 18.83 5.85 19.43
N LYS A 305 17.78 5.08 19.67
CA LYS A 305 17.75 3.63 19.55
C LYS A 305 17.67 3.17 18.08
N THR A 306 17.81 4.08 17.11
CA THR A 306 17.56 3.83 15.68
C THR A 306 18.64 4.42 14.78
N VAL A 307 18.99 3.68 13.71
CA VAL A 307 19.95 4.15 12.69
C VAL A 307 19.28 5.23 11.85
N ARG A 308 19.86 6.43 11.88
CA ARG A 308 19.42 7.58 11.09
C ARG A 308 19.84 7.39 9.62
N LYS A 309 18.92 7.65 8.69
CA LYS A 309 19.16 7.52 7.23
C LYS A 309 19.51 8.83 6.51
N ASN A 310 19.25 9.98 7.14
CA ASN A 310 19.49 11.30 6.55
C ASN A 310 20.83 11.86 7.04
N THR A 311 21.95 11.23 6.68
CA THR A 311 23.31 11.60 7.15
C THR A 311 24.28 11.91 6.02
N GLY A 312 23.81 11.99 4.77
CA GLY A 312 24.64 12.36 3.62
C GLY A 312 24.89 13.86 3.53
N ASP A 313 25.73 14.24 2.57
CA ASP A 313 26.21 15.61 2.35
C ASP A 313 25.08 16.62 2.05
N ASP A 314 23.95 16.14 1.55
CA ASP A 314 22.74 16.94 1.28
C ASP A 314 21.93 17.29 2.55
N TYR A 315 22.38 16.86 3.74
CA TYR A 315 21.68 17.16 5.00
C TYR A 315 22.10 18.53 5.57
N HIS A 316 21.22 19.52 5.40
CA HIS A 316 21.43 20.88 5.92
C HIS A 316 20.56 21.24 7.13
N GLY A 317 19.89 20.26 7.76
CA GLY A 317 18.99 20.51 8.89
C GLY A 317 17.68 21.19 8.51
N CYS A 318 17.03 21.84 9.48
CA CYS A 318 15.83 22.65 9.26
C CYS A 318 16.15 24.13 9.40
N LEU A 319 15.62 24.96 8.52
CA LEU A 319 15.68 26.41 8.66
C LEU A 319 14.52 26.91 9.50
N VAL A 320 14.83 27.72 10.50
CA VAL A 320 13.87 28.53 11.25
C VAL A 320 13.89 29.93 10.66
N VAL A 321 12.74 30.38 10.17
CA VAL A 321 12.50 31.76 9.74
C VAL A 321 11.67 32.45 10.81
N THR A 322 12.19 33.53 11.39
CA THR A 322 11.50 34.35 12.38
C THR A 322 11.30 35.75 11.83
N VAL A 323 10.07 36.26 11.90
CA VAL A 323 9.78 37.67 11.60
C VAL A 323 9.87 38.47 12.90
N ALA A 324 10.72 39.48 12.94
CA ALA A 324 10.81 40.41 14.05
C ALA A 324 9.58 41.35 14.09
N ARG A 325 9.14 41.70 15.31
CA ARG A 325 7.97 42.56 15.55
C ARG A 325 6.72 42.04 14.83
N SER A 326 6.41 40.75 15.01
CA SER A 326 5.41 40.03 14.19
C SER A 326 4.02 39.90 14.80
N ALA A 327 3.71 40.54 15.93
CA ALA A 327 2.43 40.34 16.62
C ALA A 327 1.22 40.63 15.70
N GLU A 328 1.24 41.77 15.02
CA GLU A 328 0.21 42.13 14.05
C GLU A 328 0.12 41.13 12.89
N LEU A 329 1.27 40.75 12.31
CA LEU A 329 1.32 39.76 11.23
C LEU A 329 0.72 38.42 11.69
N TYR A 330 1.10 37.94 12.87
CA TYR A 330 0.59 36.70 13.42
C TYR A 330 -0.93 36.76 13.61
N ASN A 331 -1.46 37.84 14.20
CA ASN A 331 -2.89 38.02 14.41
C ASN A 331 -3.67 38.09 13.07
N ARG A 332 -3.08 38.72 12.04
CA ARG A 332 -3.64 38.71 10.68
C ARG A 332 -3.69 37.30 10.10
N ILE A 333 -2.63 36.49 10.29
CA ILE A 333 -2.58 35.11 9.82
C ILE A 333 -3.66 34.25 10.47
N GLU A 334 -3.83 34.38 11.79
CA GLU A 334 -4.89 33.69 12.53
C GLU A 334 -6.29 34.12 12.06
N GLY A 335 -6.49 35.41 11.81
CA GLY A 335 -7.73 35.94 11.24
C GLY A 335 -8.02 35.41 9.83
N TRP A 336 -7.02 35.37 8.95
CA TRP A 336 -7.15 34.83 7.59
C TRP A 336 -7.50 33.35 7.61
N TRP A 337 -6.84 32.55 8.45
CA TRP A 337 -7.16 31.13 8.60
C TRP A 337 -8.60 30.93 9.09
N SER A 338 -9.02 31.71 10.09
CA SER A 338 -10.40 31.68 10.59
C SER A 338 -11.42 31.99 9.49
N GLY A 339 -11.12 32.96 8.62
CA GLY A 339 -11.93 33.27 7.44
C GLY A 339 -12.02 32.11 6.45
N ILE A 340 -10.89 31.45 6.13
CA ILE A 340 -10.87 30.25 5.28
C ILE A 340 -11.74 29.14 5.87
N VAL A 341 -11.61 28.87 7.17
CA VAL A 341 -12.42 27.86 7.88
C VAL A 341 -13.91 28.18 7.79
N ALA A 342 -14.31 29.43 8.03
CA ALA A 342 -15.71 29.83 7.96
C ALA A 342 -16.32 29.62 6.57
N HIS A 343 -15.58 29.97 5.51
CA HIS A 343 -16.03 29.75 4.13
C HIS A 343 -16.03 28.27 3.74
N ALA A 344 -15.08 27.47 4.23
CA ALA A 344 -15.07 26.02 4.02
C ALA A 344 -16.27 25.36 4.71
N GLN A 345 -16.60 25.75 5.94
CA GLN A 345 -17.78 25.25 6.66
C GLN A 345 -19.09 25.60 5.95
N ALA A 346 -19.17 26.80 5.35
CA ALA A 346 -20.34 27.21 4.58
C ALA A 346 -20.55 26.37 3.30
N ARG A 347 -19.53 25.67 2.80
CA ARG A 347 -19.62 24.75 1.65
C ARG A 347 -20.05 23.33 2.03
N LEU A 348 -19.95 22.98 3.31
CA LEU A 348 -20.38 21.68 3.84
C LEU A 348 -21.86 21.68 4.28
N ARG A 349 -22.47 22.86 4.35
CA ARG A 349 -23.90 23.07 4.58
C ARG A 349 -24.58 23.27 3.24
#